data_AF-A0A0D0DSG7-F1
#
_entry.id   AF-A0A0D0DSG7-F1
#
_cell.length_a   1.000
_cell.length_b   1.000
_cell.length_c   1.000
_cell.angle_alpha   90.00
_cell.angle_beta   90.00
_cell.angle_gamma   90.00
#
_symmetry.space_group_name_H-M   'P 1'
#
loop_
_entity.id
_entity.type
_entity.pdbx_description
1 polymer ?
#
loop_
_entity_poly.entity_id
_entity_poly.type
_entity_poly.pdbx_seq_one_letter_code
_entity_poly.pdbx_strand_id
1 'polypeptide(L)'
;MGPKPAIKATYNLSIFPASEFKKDVKKQKGSNMYFKLDDDEPYNTWKAQLLVKIDEKMSPTMLSFDNYNVSFTIPHVSPSPLAIVSGDNYNLLLKHMRKAKNTEATD
;
A
#
# COMPACT_ATOMS: atom_id res chain seq x y z
N MET A 1 22.88 12.87 -18.09
CA MET A 1 21.48 12.86 -17.61
C MET A 1 21.55 12.65 -16.10
N GLY A 2 21.23 13.67 -15.30
CA GLY A 2 21.30 13.56 -13.84
C GLY A 2 20.25 12.58 -13.30
N PRO A 3 20.43 12.06 -12.06
CA PRO A 3 19.42 11.20 -11.45
C PRO A 3 18.08 11.94 -11.40
N LYS A 4 17.02 11.28 -11.87
CA LYS A 4 15.66 11.82 -11.75
C LYS A 4 15.33 11.90 -10.26
N PRO A 5 14.83 13.04 -9.75
CA PRO A 5 14.50 13.16 -8.33
C PRO A 5 13.40 12.17 -7.96
N ALA A 6 13.62 11.42 -6.88
CA ALA A 6 12.65 10.48 -6.35
C ALA A 6 11.38 11.22 -5.90
N ILE A 7 10.23 10.60 -6.15
CA ILE A 7 8.92 11.12 -5.76
C ILE A 7 8.59 10.53 -4.40
N LYS A 8 8.28 11.38 -3.41
CA LYS A 8 7.75 10.90 -2.13
C LYS A 8 6.34 10.33 -2.32
N ALA A 9 6.22 9.02 -2.20
CA ALA A 9 4.95 8.31 -2.16
C ALA A 9 4.38 8.33 -0.73
N THR A 10 3.08 8.59 -0.61
CA THR A 10 2.34 8.43 0.65
C THR A 10 1.39 7.24 0.51
N TYR A 11 1.55 6.24 1.36
CA TYR A 11 0.73 5.04 1.38
C TYR A 11 -0.28 5.15 2.51
N ASN A 12 -1.56 5.34 2.17
CA ASN A 12 -2.65 5.27 3.14
C ASN A 12 -3.06 3.81 3.32
N LEU A 13 -3.05 3.35 4.58
CA LEU A 13 -3.37 1.98 4.95
C LEU A 13 -4.71 1.93 5.66
N SER A 14 -5.54 0.96 5.27
CA SER A 14 -6.70 0.52 6.03
C SER A 14 -6.50 -0.95 6.40
N ILE A 15 -6.27 -1.21 7.68
CA ILE A 15 -5.94 -2.53 8.21
C ILE A 15 -7.14 -3.10 8.94
N PHE A 16 -7.58 -4.29 8.54
CA PHE A 16 -8.72 -4.97 9.12
C PHE A 16 -8.29 -6.32 9.71
N PRO A 17 -8.68 -6.65 10.94
CA PRO A 17 -8.46 -7.99 11.46
C PRO A 17 -9.34 -9.00 10.71
N ALA A 18 -8.88 -10.25 10.64
CA ALA A 18 -9.57 -11.32 9.89
C ALA A 18 -11.04 -11.53 10.34
N SER A 19 -11.35 -11.27 11.62
CA SER A 19 -12.70 -11.36 12.18
C SER A 19 -13.67 -10.35 11.57
N GLU A 20 -13.20 -9.21 11.08
CA GLU A 20 -14.03 -8.16 10.50
C GLU A 20 -14.43 -8.49 9.06
N PHE A 21 -13.65 -9.30 8.33
CA PHE A 21 -13.96 -9.69 6.94
C PHE A 21 -15.24 -10.52 6.79
N LYS A 22 -15.78 -11.07 7.89
CA LYS A 22 -17.08 -11.76 7.89
C LYS A 22 -18.27 -10.80 7.88
N LYS A 23 -18.04 -9.51 8.10
CA LYS A 23 -19.07 -8.46 8.17
C LYS A 23 -19.19 -7.75 6.83
N ASP A 24 -20.37 -7.17 6.61
CA ASP A 24 -20.59 -6.22 5.52
C ASP A 24 -19.51 -5.13 5.54
N VAL A 25 -19.00 -4.75 4.37
CA VAL A 25 -17.93 -3.74 4.21
C VAL A 25 -18.20 -2.46 5.03
N LYS A 26 -19.45 -1.99 5.04
CA LYS A 26 -19.87 -0.78 5.78
C LYS A 26 -19.78 -0.91 7.31
N LYS A 27 -19.70 -2.13 7.83
CA LYS A 27 -19.65 -2.46 9.26
C LYS A 27 -18.26 -2.90 9.72
N GLN A 28 -17.31 -3.07 8.79
CA GLN A 28 -15.94 -3.47 9.10
C GLN A 28 -15.24 -2.37 9.88
N LYS A 29 -14.69 -2.71 11.04
CA LYS A 29 -13.88 -1.80 11.84
C LYS A 29 -12.41 -2.00 11.51
N GLY A 30 -11.86 -1.06 10.74
CA GLY A 30 -10.45 -1.02 10.41
C GLY A 30 -9.69 0.02 11.23
N SER A 31 -8.37 -0.10 11.18
CA SER A 31 -7.44 0.93 11.63
C SER A 31 -6.84 1.64 10.43
N ASN A 32 -6.88 2.98 10.44
CA ASN A 32 -6.27 3.80 9.41
C ASN A 32 -4.93 4.33 9.89
N MET A 33 -3.93 4.30 8.99
CA MET A 33 -2.62 4.89 9.22
C MET A 33 -1.95 5.18 7.88
N TYR A 34 -0.74 5.72 7.90
CA TYR A 34 0.02 5.94 6.68
C TYR A 34 1.52 5.81 6.94
N PHE A 35 2.28 5.64 5.87
CA PHE A 35 3.72 5.87 5.87
C PHE A 35 4.16 6.48 4.54
N LYS A 36 5.37 7.03 4.52
CA LYS A 36 5.95 7.67 3.34
C LYS A 36 7.25 6.97 2.97
N LEU A 37 7.45 6.73 1.68
CA LEU A 37 8.69 6.23 1.11
C LEU A 37 8.98 6.95 -0.19
N ASP A 38 10.24 6.94 -0.60
CA ASP A 38 10.61 7.37 -1.94
C ASP A 38 10.17 6.29 -2.95
N ASP A 39 9.77 6.68 -4.16
CA ASP A 39 9.15 5.79 -5.15
C ASP A 39 10.15 4.88 -5.88
N ASP A 40 11.43 4.98 -5.55
CA ASP A 40 12.53 4.12 -5.98
C ASP A 40 12.93 3.09 -4.90
N GLU A 41 12.25 3.10 -3.75
CA GLU A 41 12.50 2.13 -2.69
C GLU A 41 12.19 0.69 -3.16
N PRO A 42 13.06 -0.30 -2.85
CA PRO A 42 12.82 -1.68 -3.20
C PRO A 42 11.57 -2.25 -2.52
N TYR A 43 10.97 -3.27 -3.17
CA TYR A 43 9.81 -3.99 -2.63
C TYR A 43 10.04 -4.50 -1.19
N ASN A 44 11.25 -4.97 -0.87
CA ASN A 44 11.59 -5.44 0.47
C ASN A 44 11.55 -4.32 1.52
N THR A 45 12.00 -3.11 1.19
CA THR A 45 11.91 -1.94 2.08
C THR A 45 10.45 -1.58 2.31
N TRP A 46 9.65 -1.49 1.24
CA TRP A 46 8.22 -1.23 1.34
C TRP A 46 7.49 -2.27 2.19
N LYS A 47 7.80 -3.56 1.98
CA LYS A 47 7.26 -4.69 2.73
C LYS A 47 7.62 -4.59 4.22
N ALA A 48 8.87 -4.29 4.55
CA ALA A 48 9.31 -4.13 5.93
C ALA A 48 8.59 -2.98 6.64
N GLN A 49 8.44 -1.81 5.99
CA GLN A 49 7.72 -0.67 6.55
C GLN A 49 6.24 -0.98 6.77
N LEU A 50 5.59 -1.69 5.85
CA LEU A 50 4.22 -2.14 6.02
C LEU A 50 4.08 -3.06 7.24
N LEU A 51 5.01 -4.00 7.44
CA LEU A 51 5.00 -4.90 8.60
C LEU A 51 5.20 -4.15 9.91
N VAL A 52 6.11 -3.17 9.97
CA VAL A 52 6.29 -2.31 11.15
C VAL A 52 4.97 -1.61 11.51
N LYS A 53 4.26 -1.09 10.51
CA LYS A 53 2.95 -0.44 10.69
C LYS A 53 1.85 -1.38 11.16
N ILE A 54 1.85 -2.62 10.71
CA ILE A 54 0.93 -3.64 11.21
C ILE A 54 1.25 -3.98 12.67
N ASP A 55 2.52 -4.17 13.01
CA ASP A 55 2.97 -4.52 14.36
C ASP A 55 2.64 -3.43 15.38
N GLU A 56 2.92 -2.17 15.03
CA GLU A 56 2.59 -0.98 15.85
C GLU A 56 1.10 -0.93 16.22
N LYS A 57 0.21 -1.40 15.35
CA LYS A 57 -1.24 -1.22 15.52
C LYS A 57 -1.98 -2.44 16.02
N MET A 58 -1.57 -3.63 15.58
CA MET A 58 -2.28 -4.88 15.84
C MET A 58 -1.50 -5.81 16.77
N SER A 59 -0.19 -5.57 16.95
CA SER A 59 0.73 -6.41 17.75
C SER A 59 0.46 -7.92 17.56
N PRO A 60 0.54 -8.42 16.32
CA PRO A 60 0.17 -9.79 15.99
C PRO A 60 1.14 -10.79 16.63
N THR A 61 0.66 -12.00 16.94
CA THR A 61 1.51 -13.08 17.46
C THR A 61 2.60 -13.50 16.47
N MET A 62 2.35 -13.36 15.16
CA MET A 62 3.30 -13.70 14.11
C MET A 62 3.28 -12.64 13.01
N LEU A 63 4.41 -11.96 12.83
CA LEU A 63 4.59 -10.91 11.84
C LEU A 63 5.23 -11.47 10.55
N SER A 64 4.39 -12.03 9.68
CA SER A 64 4.79 -12.47 8.33
C SER A 64 3.84 -11.88 7.30
N PHE A 65 4.37 -11.33 6.20
CA PHE A 65 3.56 -10.77 5.13
C PHE A 65 2.58 -11.79 4.53
N ASP A 66 2.96 -13.05 4.48
CA ASP A 66 2.16 -14.13 3.89
C ASP A 66 0.89 -14.41 4.72
N ASN A 67 0.81 -13.89 5.95
CA ASN A 67 -0.39 -13.95 6.80
C ASN A 67 -1.40 -12.85 6.47
N TYR A 68 -1.12 -11.97 5.52
CA TYR A 68 -1.96 -10.82 5.19
C TYR A 68 -2.36 -10.82 3.72
N ASN A 69 -3.63 -10.50 3.48
CA ASN A 69 -4.12 -10.18 2.14
C ASN A 69 -3.88 -8.68 1.89
N VAL A 70 -2.86 -8.36 1.12
CA VAL A 70 -2.49 -6.97 0.82
C VAL A 70 -2.95 -6.61 -0.58
N SER A 71 -3.68 -5.50 -0.69
CA SER A 71 -4.13 -4.96 -1.98
C SER A 71 -4.04 -3.44 -1.99
N PHE A 72 -4.02 -2.85 -3.19
CA PHE A 72 -4.00 -1.41 -3.37
C PHE A 72 -5.12 -0.94 -4.31
N THR A 73 -5.55 0.31 -4.09
CA THR A 73 -6.36 1.08 -5.02
C THR A 73 -5.69 2.42 -5.25
N ILE A 74 -5.85 2.97 -6.45
CA ILE A 74 -5.49 4.35 -6.75
C ILE A 74 -6.74 4.98 -7.36
N PRO A 75 -7.37 5.96 -6.70
CA PRO A 75 -8.54 6.65 -7.24
C PRO A 75 -8.27 7.11 -8.68
N HIS A 76 -9.27 6.98 -9.55
CA HIS A 76 -9.23 7.33 -10.98
C HIS A 76 -8.26 6.54 -11.88
N VAL A 77 -7.16 5.98 -11.36
CA VAL A 77 -6.19 5.20 -12.17
C VAL A 77 -6.40 3.70 -12.07
N SER A 78 -6.67 3.20 -10.86
CA SER A 78 -6.91 1.79 -10.56
C SER A 78 -7.93 1.68 -9.43
N PRO A 79 -9.21 1.95 -9.72
CA PRO A 79 -10.25 2.02 -8.70
C PRO A 79 -10.61 0.65 -8.10
N SER A 80 -10.37 -0.43 -8.85
CA SER A 80 -10.54 -1.79 -8.36
C SER A 80 -9.32 -2.22 -7.54
N PRO A 81 -9.52 -2.88 -6.36
CA PRO A 81 -8.42 -3.39 -5.57
C PRO A 81 -7.58 -4.42 -6.35
N LEU A 82 -6.27 -4.23 -6.36
CA LEU A 82 -5.30 -5.16 -6.96
C LEU A 82 -4.41 -5.75 -5.86
N ALA A 83 -4.30 -7.08 -5.81
CA ALA A 83 -3.50 -7.78 -4.83
C ALA A 83 -1.98 -7.57 -5.06
N ILE A 84 -1.22 -7.49 -3.96
CA ILE A 84 0.24 -7.41 -3.96
C ILE A 84 0.78 -8.72 -3.39
N VAL A 85 1.10 -9.67 -4.26
CA VAL A 85 1.66 -10.97 -3.88
C VAL A 85 3.14 -11.12 -4.28
N SER A 86 3.64 -10.24 -5.15
CA SER A 86 5.03 -10.24 -5.62
C SER A 86 5.57 -8.83 -5.89
N GLY A 87 6.87 -8.76 -6.17
CA GLY A 87 7.53 -7.53 -6.62
C GLY A 87 6.95 -6.97 -7.93
N ASP A 88 6.39 -7.80 -8.80
CA ASP A 88 5.76 -7.34 -10.05
C ASP A 88 4.47 -6.56 -9.78
N ASN A 89 3.68 -6.99 -8.80
CA ASN A 89 2.49 -6.23 -8.38
C ASN A 89 2.89 -4.90 -7.74
N TYR A 90 4.00 -4.87 -7.00
CA TYR A 90 4.56 -3.64 -6.46
C TYR A 90 5.05 -2.68 -7.55
N ASN A 91 5.74 -3.19 -8.58
CA ASN A 91 6.12 -2.40 -9.73
C ASN A 91 4.90 -1.81 -10.45
N LEU A 92 3.80 -2.56 -10.53
CA LEU A 92 2.53 -2.08 -11.09
C LEU A 92 1.92 -0.94 -10.24
N LEU A 93 1.95 -1.05 -8.91
CA LEU A 93 1.55 0.01 -7.98
C LEU A 93 2.35 1.30 -8.25
N LEU A 94 3.69 1.21 -8.31
CA LEU A 94 4.55 2.36 -8.60
C LEU A 94 4.26 2.97 -9.97
N LYS A 95 4.03 2.14 -10.99
CA LYS A 95 3.63 2.60 -12.34
C LYS A 95 2.32 3.38 -12.32
N HIS A 96 1.29 2.85 -11.65
CA HIS A 96 -0.01 3.52 -11.53
C HIS A 96 0.10 4.83 -10.74
N MET A 97 0.87 4.84 -9.65
CA MET A 97 1.11 6.05 -8.86
C MET A 97 1.80 7.15 -9.68
N ARG A 98 2.87 6.80 -10.42
CA ARG A 98 3.56 7.73 -11.32
C ARG A 98 2.63 8.29 -12.39
N LYS A 99 1.73 7.46 -12.92
CA LYS A 99 0.71 7.90 -13.89
C LYS A 99 -0.25 8.89 -13.27
N ALA A 100 -0.78 8.62 -12.06
CA ALA A 100 -1.68 9.53 -11.34
C ALA A 100 -1.06 10.92 -11.16
N LYS A 101 0.20 10.98 -10.71
CA LYS A 101 0.91 12.25 -10.51
C LYS A 101 1.09 13.05 -11.80
N ASN A 102 1.34 12.37 -12.92
CA ASN A 102 1.48 13.05 -14.22
C ASN A 102 0.13 13.60 -14.72
N THR A 103 -0.98 12.94 -14.39
CA THR A 103 -2.32 13.42 -14.72
C THR A 103 -2.68 14.68 -13.94
N GLU A 104 -2.29 14.78 -12.67
CA GLU A 104 -2.48 16.00 -11.85
C GLU A 104 -1.63 17.20 -12.30
N ALA A 105 -0.54 16.97 -13.05
CA ALA A 105 0.34 18.05 -13.51
C ALA A 105 -0.10 18.70 -14.84
N THR A 106 -1.27 18.32 -15.38
CA THR A 106 -1.78 18.81 -16.68
C THR A 106 -3.07 19.64 -16.55
N ASP A 107 -3.48 19.99 -15.33
CA ASP A 107 -4.57 20.95 -15.05
C ASP A 107 -4.03 22.25 -14.44
#